data_AF-X0S070-F1
#
_entry.id   AF-X0S070-F1
#
_cell.length_a   1.000
_cell.length_b   1.000
_cell.length_c   1.000
_cell.angle_alpha   90.00
_cell.angle_beta   90.00
_cell.angle_gamma   90.00
#
_symmetry.space_group_name_H-M   'P 1'
#
loop_
_entity.id
_entity.type
_entity.pdbx_description
1 polymer ?
#
loop_
_entity_poly.entity_id
_entity_poly.type
_entity_poly.pdbx_seq_one_letter_code
_entity_poly.pdbx_strand_id
1 'polypeptide(L)'
;MGKTRKKPVLVIAGPGAGKTHDMVDRIMEVIPHLDSHRILAAITYTNAATDIIKKKLSKRIRIPTNVFIGTNHSFCYRFIFKPFGNLVGKLPKELIFADLNYDAMAKGSRGVKKIVINSLKKKNLAKGLYDYDQILSVSANIIQDSKEVRMILCNRLQYLFIDEFQDVNGSQFHIFDAIRKEGNTTIYAVGDPEQYIIRYTDTIKDYRKIAIKKFQKKAIIVKNKKNQRSCDQIVRFTKQFHCEIDQKSCKGTDENGGVYFISDTDLDGIVKSYRHLTSVLEKNG
;
A
#
# COMPACT_ATOMS: atom_id res chain seq x y z
N MET A 1 32.60 -7.09 -11.65
CA MET A 1 31.44 -7.94 -11.99
C MET A 1 30.14 -7.17 -11.77
N GLY A 2 29.38 -6.90 -12.84
CA GLY A 2 28.10 -6.22 -12.73
C GLY A 2 27.08 -7.13 -12.06
N LYS A 3 26.59 -6.76 -10.86
CA LYS A 3 25.48 -7.47 -10.21
C LYS A 3 24.24 -7.38 -11.09
N THR A 4 23.75 -8.51 -11.59
CA THR A 4 22.45 -8.58 -12.27
C THR A 4 21.37 -8.14 -11.29
N ARG A 5 20.81 -6.94 -11.49
CA ARG A 5 19.80 -6.37 -10.59
C ARG A 5 18.53 -7.22 -10.63
N LYS A 6 18.11 -7.76 -9.48
CA LYS A 6 16.83 -8.49 -9.37
C LYS A 6 15.68 -7.53 -9.67
N LYS A 7 14.91 -7.82 -10.73
CA LYS A 7 13.70 -7.04 -11.04
C LYS A 7 12.66 -7.27 -9.93
N PRO A 8 11.97 -6.23 -9.45
CA PRO A 8 10.89 -6.40 -8.50
C PRO A 8 9.71 -7.12 -9.17
N VAL A 9 8.90 -7.80 -8.38
CA VAL A 9 7.64 -8.41 -8.83
C VAL A 9 6.49 -7.54 -8.34
N LEU A 10 5.53 -7.26 -9.22
CA LEU A 10 4.28 -6.61 -8.87
C LEU A 10 3.12 -7.53 -9.27
N VAL A 11 2.37 -7.98 -8.26
CA VAL A 11 1.16 -8.75 -8.44
C VAL A 11 -0.03 -7.80 -8.52
N ILE A 12 -0.67 -7.80 -9.68
CA ILE A 12 -1.90 -7.06 -9.95
C ILE A 12 -3.06 -8.00 -9.66
N ALA A 13 -3.80 -7.72 -8.59
CA ALA A 13 -4.79 -8.62 -8.03
C ALA A 13 -6.06 -7.86 -7.62
N GLY A 14 -7.16 -8.18 -8.28
CA GLY A 14 -8.44 -7.50 -8.10
C GLY A 14 -9.08 -7.72 -6.73
N PRO A 15 -10.25 -7.10 -6.47
CA PRO A 15 -10.98 -7.31 -5.22
C PRO A 15 -11.33 -8.80 -5.07
N GLY A 16 -11.22 -9.31 -3.84
CA GLY A 16 -11.53 -10.72 -3.57
C GLY A 16 -10.52 -11.74 -4.13
N ALA A 17 -9.41 -11.32 -4.75
CA ALA A 17 -8.43 -12.24 -5.35
C ALA A 17 -7.61 -13.06 -4.32
N GLY A 18 -7.59 -12.60 -3.07
CA GLY A 18 -6.78 -13.23 -2.02
C GLY A 18 -5.41 -12.61 -1.80
N LYS A 19 -5.19 -11.33 -2.17
CA LYS A 19 -3.93 -10.55 -2.04
C LYS A 19 -3.08 -10.93 -0.81
N THR A 20 -3.63 -10.74 0.39
CA THR A 20 -2.92 -11.02 1.65
C THR A 20 -2.64 -12.51 1.87
N HIS A 21 -3.49 -13.41 1.34
CA HIS A 21 -3.25 -14.85 1.42
C HIS A 21 -2.06 -15.26 0.55
N ASP A 22 -2.08 -14.88 -0.73
CA ASP A 22 -1.02 -15.17 -1.68
C ASP A 22 0.32 -14.57 -1.22
N MET A 23 0.28 -13.36 -0.62
CA MET A 23 1.47 -12.74 -0.04
C MET A 23 2.04 -13.55 1.12
N VAL A 24 1.20 -14.10 2.00
CA VAL A 24 1.64 -14.98 3.10
C VAL A 24 2.25 -16.27 2.56
N ASP A 25 1.62 -16.90 1.55
CA ASP A 25 2.17 -18.10 0.91
C ASP A 25 3.54 -17.81 0.29
N ARG A 26 3.70 -16.64 -0.36
CA ARG A 26 4.99 -16.24 -0.92
C ARG A 26 6.04 -15.94 0.14
N ILE A 27 5.66 -15.36 1.28
CA ILE A 27 6.57 -15.17 2.43
C ILE A 27 7.05 -16.53 2.94
N MET A 28 6.13 -17.49 3.09
CA MET A 28 6.44 -18.86 3.52
C MET A 28 7.45 -19.55 2.59
N GLU A 29 7.33 -19.36 1.29
CA GLU A 29 8.27 -19.91 0.30
C GLU A 29 9.69 -19.33 0.41
N VAL A 30 9.84 -18.04 0.78
CA VAL A 30 11.15 -17.39 0.81
C VAL A 30 11.84 -17.43 2.17
N ILE A 31 11.11 -17.71 3.26
CA ILE A 31 11.68 -17.81 4.61
C ILE A 31 12.82 -18.83 4.71
N PRO A 32 12.74 -20.05 4.12
CA PRO A 32 13.86 -21.00 4.12
C PRO A 32 15.13 -20.46 3.43
N HIS A 33 14.98 -19.46 2.57
CA HIS A 33 16.07 -18.80 1.83
C HIS A 33 16.41 -17.42 2.41
N LEU A 34 15.96 -17.09 3.62
CA LEU A 34 16.31 -15.86 4.31
C LEU A 34 17.63 -16.03 5.07
N ASP A 35 18.63 -15.24 4.71
CA ASP A 35 19.92 -15.26 5.40
C ASP A 35 19.74 -14.79 6.85
N SER A 36 20.35 -15.49 7.80
CA SER A 36 20.20 -15.21 9.25
C SER A 36 20.62 -13.80 9.65
N HIS A 37 21.57 -13.20 8.93
CA HIS A 37 22.07 -11.84 9.15
C HIS A 37 21.30 -10.76 8.38
N ARG A 38 20.31 -11.16 7.57
CA ARG A 38 19.47 -10.26 6.78
C ARG A 38 18.01 -10.35 7.24
N ILE A 39 17.20 -9.43 6.74
CA ILE A 39 15.85 -9.16 7.18
C ILE A 39 14.87 -9.36 6.03
N LEU A 40 13.74 -9.98 6.34
CA LEU A 40 12.52 -9.91 5.52
C LEU A 40 11.58 -8.89 6.16
N ALA A 41 11.08 -7.93 5.38
CA ALA A 41 10.05 -7.00 5.83
C ALA A 41 8.77 -7.22 5.03
N ALA A 42 7.66 -7.47 5.70
CA ALA A 42 6.31 -7.43 5.15
C ALA A 42 5.56 -6.21 5.68
N ILE A 43 5.20 -5.30 4.78
CA ILE A 43 4.66 -3.99 5.14
C ILE A 43 3.26 -3.78 4.57
N THR A 44 2.39 -3.17 5.38
CA THR A 44 0.99 -2.88 5.04
C THR A 44 0.62 -1.41 5.32
N TYR A 45 -0.54 -0.98 4.84
CA TYR A 45 -1.08 0.34 5.16
C TYR A 45 -1.63 0.43 6.60
N THR A 46 -2.34 -0.61 7.07
CA THR A 46 -3.01 -0.61 8.39
C THR A 46 -2.44 -1.65 9.36
N ASN A 47 -2.62 -1.41 10.66
CA ASN A 47 -2.32 -2.37 11.72
C ASN A 47 -3.18 -3.64 11.59
N ALA A 48 -4.46 -3.50 11.24
CA ALA A 48 -5.35 -4.64 11.04
C ALA A 48 -4.82 -5.62 9.96
N ALA A 49 -4.32 -5.10 8.83
CA ALA A 49 -3.70 -5.92 7.79
C ALA A 49 -2.40 -6.59 8.28
N THR A 50 -1.58 -5.87 9.05
CA THR A 50 -0.39 -6.42 9.72
C THR A 50 -0.75 -7.61 10.62
N ASP A 51 -1.81 -7.47 11.43
CA ASP A 51 -2.22 -8.52 12.37
C ASP A 51 -2.79 -9.74 11.66
N ILE A 52 -3.48 -9.55 10.53
CA ILE A 52 -3.91 -10.66 9.67
C ILE A 52 -2.70 -11.45 9.15
N ILE A 53 -1.67 -10.78 8.64
CA ILE A 53 -0.45 -11.44 8.16
C ILE A 53 0.24 -12.21 9.29
N LYS A 54 0.42 -11.57 10.46
CA LYS A 54 1.01 -12.20 11.65
C LYS A 54 0.21 -13.45 12.05
N LYS A 55 -1.11 -13.34 12.17
CA LYS A 55 -2.00 -14.44 12.56
C LYS A 55 -1.97 -15.60 11.55
N LYS A 56 -1.87 -15.31 10.25
CA LYS A 56 -1.78 -16.35 9.22
C LYS A 56 -0.43 -17.07 9.24
N LEU A 57 0.66 -16.32 9.40
CA LEU A 57 2.00 -16.90 9.50
C LEU A 57 2.19 -17.71 10.78
N SER A 58 1.73 -17.19 11.93
CA SER A 58 1.90 -17.85 13.23
C SER A 58 1.17 -19.19 13.35
N LYS A 59 0.12 -19.40 12.55
CA LYS A 59 -0.57 -20.69 12.42
C LYS A 59 0.26 -21.77 11.71
N ARG A 60 1.28 -21.38 10.97
CA ARG A 60 2.07 -22.27 10.12
C ARG A 60 3.51 -22.42 10.59
N ILE A 61 4.08 -21.36 11.16
CA ILE A 61 5.45 -21.33 11.66
C ILE A 61 5.60 -20.44 12.89
N ARG A 62 6.65 -20.72 13.67
CA ARG A 62 7.21 -19.71 14.58
C ARG A 62 7.94 -18.65 13.75
N ILE A 63 7.44 -17.41 13.78
CA ILE A 63 8.00 -16.32 12.98
C ILE A 63 9.44 -16.03 13.44
N PRO A 64 10.44 -16.09 12.54
CA PRO A 64 11.83 -15.78 12.88
C PRO A 64 12.01 -14.33 13.35
N THR A 65 12.99 -14.06 14.21
CA THR A 65 13.25 -12.72 14.75
C THR A 65 13.72 -11.71 13.71
N ASN A 66 14.30 -12.20 12.61
CA ASN A 66 14.70 -11.41 11.45
C ASN A 66 13.57 -11.23 10.40
N VAL A 67 12.33 -11.59 10.74
CA VAL A 67 11.13 -11.26 9.97
C VAL A 67 10.38 -10.11 10.64
N PHE A 68 10.31 -8.98 9.94
CA PHE A 68 9.54 -7.82 10.36
C PHE A 68 8.17 -7.81 9.66
N ILE A 69 7.11 -7.64 10.44
CA ILE A 69 5.74 -7.47 9.93
C ILE A 69 5.14 -6.23 10.61
N GLY A 70 4.83 -5.20 9.83
CA GLY A 70 4.35 -3.93 10.36
C GLY A 70 3.81 -2.98 9.29
N THR A 71 3.47 -1.76 9.68
CA THR A 71 3.01 -0.76 8.71
C THR A 71 4.17 -0.12 7.95
N ASN A 72 3.85 0.57 6.85
CA ASN A 72 4.81 1.42 6.12
C ASN A 72 5.50 2.43 7.06
N HIS A 73 4.76 3.03 8.00
CA HIS A 73 5.30 3.97 8.99
C HIS A 73 6.27 3.28 9.94
N SER A 74 5.87 2.14 10.52
CA SER A 74 6.72 1.38 11.44
C SER A 74 8.02 0.90 10.78
N PHE A 75 7.95 0.51 9.50
CA PHE A 75 9.12 0.16 8.70
C PHE A 75 10.06 1.36 8.53
N CYS A 76 9.54 2.49 8.03
CA CYS A 76 10.34 3.69 7.81
C CYS A 76 10.96 4.18 9.12
N TYR A 77 10.18 4.19 10.21
CA TYR A 77 10.67 4.57 11.53
C TYR A 77 11.82 3.67 11.99
N ARG A 78 11.61 2.35 11.99
CA ARG A 78 12.55 1.38 12.55
C ARG A 78 13.84 1.24 11.75
N PHE A 79 13.73 1.24 10.41
CA PHE A 79 14.84 0.88 9.54
C PHE A 79 15.52 2.07 8.86
N ILE A 80 14.89 3.26 8.86
CA ILE A 80 15.43 4.44 8.16
C ILE A 80 15.56 5.62 9.12
N PHE A 81 14.44 6.10 9.64
CA PHE A 81 14.37 7.33 10.43
C PHE A 81 15.18 7.23 11.73
N LYS A 82 14.89 6.23 12.58
CA LYS A 82 15.53 6.09 13.89
C LYS A 82 17.04 5.80 13.79
N PRO A 83 17.52 4.89 12.93
CA PRO A 83 18.95 4.59 12.86
C PRO A 83 19.77 5.71 12.22
N PHE A 84 19.23 6.42 11.22
CA PHE A 84 20.02 7.31 10.38
C PHE A 84 19.67 8.79 10.51
N GLY A 85 18.51 9.13 11.07
CA GLY A 85 18.09 10.52 11.12
C GLY A 85 19.00 11.42 11.97
N ASN A 86 19.59 10.90 13.06
CA ASN A 86 20.61 11.61 13.84
C ASN A 86 21.91 11.74 13.03
N LEU A 87 22.32 10.68 12.33
CA LEU A 87 23.56 10.63 11.54
C LEU A 87 23.58 11.66 10.41
N VAL A 88 22.44 11.93 9.79
CA VAL A 88 22.35 12.93 8.72
C VAL A 88 22.06 14.35 9.23
N GLY A 89 22.08 14.58 10.55
CA GLY A 89 21.77 15.87 11.17
C GLY A 89 20.33 16.33 10.97
N LYS A 90 19.42 15.42 10.59
CA LYS A 90 18.01 15.73 10.33
C LYS A 90 17.12 15.53 11.56
N LEU A 91 17.66 15.01 12.67
CA LEU A 91 16.92 14.82 13.91
C LEU A 91 17.56 15.61 15.07
N PRO A 92 16.75 16.31 15.87
CA PRO A 92 17.18 16.88 17.14
C PRO A 92 17.42 15.77 18.18
N LYS A 93 18.14 16.12 19.26
CA LYS A 93 18.51 15.17 20.34
C LYS A 93 17.30 14.54 21.03
N GLU A 94 16.18 15.25 21.10
CA GLU A 94 14.92 14.79 21.70
C GLU A 94 13.82 14.74 20.64
N LEU A 95 13.07 13.63 20.62
CA LEU A 95 12.06 13.32 19.61
C LEU A 95 10.71 13.09 20.29
N ILE A 96 9.76 13.98 20.01
CA ILE A 96 8.38 13.89 20.47
C ILE A 96 7.48 13.72 19.25
N PHE A 97 6.79 12.59 19.17
CA PHE A 97 5.76 12.39 18.15
C PHE A 97 4.44 12.97 18.63
N ALA A 98 3.87 13.87 17.83
CA ALA A 98 2.58 14.49 18.10
C ALA A 98 1.68 14.40 16.87
N ASP A 99 0.40 14.13 17.08
CA ASP A 99 -0.59 14.25 16.02
C ASP A 99 -0.90 15.73 15.78
N LEU A 100 -0.32 16.27 14.71
CA LEU A 100 -0.36 17.70 14.40
C LEU A 100 -1.19 17.92 13.13
N ASN A 101 -2.41 18.40 13.31
CA ASN A 101 -3.27 18.77 12.19
C ASN A 101 -2.90 20.17 11.67
N TYR A 102 -1.83 20.24 10.87
CA TYR A 102 -1.36 21.49 10.29
C TYR A 102 -2.39 22.17 9.37
N ASP A 103 -3.26 21.39 8.71
CA ASP A 103 -4.30 21.94 7.83
C ASP A 103 -5.40 22.67 8.60
N ALA A 104 -5.73 22.21 9.81
CA ALA A 104 -6.62 22.92 10.73
C ALA A 104 -5.95 24.18 11.33
N MET A 105 -4.63 24.15 11.52
CA MET A 105 -3.86 25.28 12.07
C MET A 105 -3.59 26.39 11.03
N ALA A 106 -3.58 26.06 9.74
CA ALA A 106 -3.27 27.00 8.67
C ALA A 106 -4.52 27.70 8.13
N LYS A 107 -4.60 29.02 8.32
CA LYS A 107 -5.64 29.89 7.76
C LYS A 107 -5.17 30.53 6.44
N GLY A 108 -6.11 30.81 5.53
CA GLY A 108 -5.86 31.50 4.27
C GLY A 108 -6.15 30.68 3.01
N SER A 109 -5.82 31.25 1.85
CA SER A 109 -5.94 30.60 0.54
C SER A 109 -4.94 29.45 0.40
N ARG A 110 -5.16 28.54 -0.56
CA ARG A 110 -4.36 27.30 -0.73
C ARG A 110 -2.83 27.54 -0.79
N GLY A 111 -2.40 28.61 -1.46
CA GLY A 111 -0.98 28.99 -1.53
C GLY A 111 -0.43 29.48 -0.18
N VAL A 112 -1.20 30.31 0.53
CA VAL A 112 -0.83 30.85 1.85
C VAL A 112 -0.78 29.74 2.90
N LYS A 113 -1.77 28.83 2.90
CA LYS A 113 -1.77 27.66 3.79
C LYS A 113 -0.47 26.86 3.66
N LYS A 114 -0.01 26.60 2.44
CA LYS A 114 1.22 25.85 2.20
C LYS A 114 2.45 26.51 2.83
N ILE A 115 2.57 27.84 2.73
CA ILE A 115 3.67 28.60 3.34
C ILE A 115 3.60 28.52 4.87
N VAL A 116 2.40 28.72 5.43
CA VAL A 116 2.17 28.65 6.88
C VAL A 116 2.50 27.26 7.42
N ILE A 117 2.01 26.20 6.77
CA ILE A 117 2.28 24.81 7.14
C ILE A 117 3.79 24.52 7.13
N ASN A 118 4.50 24.96 6.09
CA ASN A 118 5.95 24.76 6.01
C ASN A 118 6.70 25.49 7.14
N SER A 119 6.27 26.71 7.49
CA SER A 119 6.85 27.47 8.61
C SER A 119 6.59 26.78 9.95
N LEU A 120 5.35 26.32 10.19
CA LEU A 120 4.98 25.57 11.39
C LEU A 120 5.78 24.26 11.50
N LYS A 121 5.92 23.51 10.41
CA LYS A 121 6.74 22.29 10.36
C LYS A 121 8.18 22.60 10.74
N LYS A 122 8.80 23.64 10.16
CA LYS A 122 10.19 24.02 10.49
C LYS A 122 10.35 24.40 11.97
N LYS A 123 9.38 25.16 12.53
CA LYS A 123 9.38 25.57 13.93
C LYS A 123 9.25 24.37 14.88
N ASN A 124 8.37 23.42 14.56
CA ASN A 124 8.15 22.21 15.35
C ASN A 124 9.35 21.26 15.27
N LEU A 125 9.94 21.10 14.08
CA LEU A 125 11.17 20.33 13.88
C LEU A 125 12.32 20.86 14.74
N ALA A 126 12.49 22.18 14.83
CA ALA A 126 13.51 22.81 15.70
C ALA A 126 13.28 22.53 17.20
N LYS A 127 12.04 22.21 17.59
CA LYS A 127 11.67 21.83 18.97
C LYS A 127 11.65 20.31 19.20
N GLY A 128 12.00 19.50 18.21
CA GLY A 128 11.90 18.04 18.32
C GLY A 128 10.50 17.45 18.16
N LEU A 129 9.52 18.24 17.71
CA LEU A 129 8.16 17.79 17.44
C LEU A 129 8.03 17.29 16.00
N TYR A 130 7.68 16.02 15.86
CA TYR A 130 7.46 15.36 14.57
C TYR A 130 6.03 14.83 14.45
N ASP A 131 5.40 15.08 13.31
CA ASP A 131 4.17 14.38 12.90
C ASP A 131 4.52 13.01 12.27
N TYR A 132 3.52 12.14 12.14
CA TYR A 132 3.72 10.81 11.56
C TYR A 132 4.06 10.84 10.06
N ASP A 133 3.56 11.84 9.31
CA ASP A 133 3.82 12.01 7.87
C ASP A 133 5.26 12.48 7.59
N GLN A 134 5.86 13.19 8.54
CA GLN A 134 7.24 13.65 8.51
C GLN A 134 8.19 12.48 8.63
N ILE A 135 7.83 11.39 9.32
CA ILE A 135 8.62 10.15 9.33
C ILE A 135 8.86 9.67 7.90
N LEU A 136 7.80 9.62 7.08
CA LEU A 136 7.90 9.18 5.69
C LEU A 136 8.74 10.15 4.85
N SER A 137 8.47 11.44 4.98
CA SER A 137 9.15 12.48 4.19
C SER A 137 10.64 12.58 4.51
N VAL A 138 11.01 12.56 5.79
CA VAL A 138 12.40 12.54 6.24
C VAL A 138 13.10 11.24 5.84
N SER A 139 12.42 10.09 5.99
CA SER A 139 12.97 8.79 5.55
C SER A 139 13.25 8.77 4.05
N ALA A 140 12.36 9.34 3.23
CA ALA A 140 12.56 9.49 1.80
C ALA A 140 13.79 10.34 1.48
N ASN A 141 13.98 11.46 2.18
CA ASN A 141 15.15 12.30 1.97
C ASN A 141 16.45 11.57 2.41
N ILE A 142 16.45 10.90 3.56
CA ILE A 142 17.62 10.14 4.05
C ILE A 142 18.10 9.11 3.01
N ILE A 143 17.18 8.30 2.49
CA ILE A 143 17.53 7.20 1.57
C ILE A 143 17.88 7.70 0.16
N GLN A 144 17.36 8.87 -0.24
CA GLN A 144 17.69 9.49 -1.52
C GLN A 144 19.05 10.17 -1.47
N ASP A 145 19.32 10.94 -0.41
CA ASP A 145 20.50 11.80 -0.29
C ASP A 145 21.77 11.00 0.05
N SER A 146 21.67 9.96 0.88
CA SER A 146 22.84 9.14 1.27
C SER A 146 22.85 7.78 0.60
N LYS A 147 23.86 7.56 -0.25
CA LYS A 147 24.12 6.26 -0.87
C LYS A 147 24.54 5.23 0.16
N GLU A 148 25.31 5.64 1.17
CA GLU A 148 25.84 4.80 2.25
C GLU A 148 24.70 4.22 3.07
N VAL A 149 23.75 5.06 3.49
CA VAL A 149 22.55 4.62 4.22
C VAL A 149 21.74 3.64 3.38
N ARG A 150 21.53 3.94 2.10
CA ARG A 150 20.80 3.05 1.18
C ARG A 150 21.51 1.71 1.01
N MET A 151 22.83 1.69 0.85
CA MET A 151 23.64 0.46 0.78
C MET A 151 23.51 -0.36 2.06
N ILE A 152 23.67 0.26 3.24
CA ILE A 152 23.54 -0.41 4.54
C ILE A 152 22.15 -1.03 4.69
N LEU A 153 21.09 -0.27 4.39
CA LEU A 153 19.72 -0.76 4.45
C LEU A 153 19.51 -1.95 3.51
N CYS A 154 19.87 -1.83 2.23
CA CYS A 154 19.59 -2.87 1.23
C CYS A 154 20.47 -4.12 1.42
N ASN A 155 21.66 -3.98 2.01
CA ASN A 155 22.48 -5.14 2.39
C ASN A 155 21.82 -5.91 3.53
N ARG A 156 21.22 -5.21 4.50
CA ARG A 156 20.47 -5.86 5.59
C ARG A 156 19.09 -6.34 5.18
N LEU A 157 18.43 -5.68 4.23
CA LEU A 157 17.07 -6.00 3.78
C LEU A 157 17.13 -6.95 2.58
N GLN A 158 16.84 -8.22 2.79
CA GLN A 158 16.86 -9.23 1.73
C GLN A 158 15.57 -9.25 0.92
N TYR A 159 14.43 -9.22 1.61
CA TYR A 159 13.11 -9.27 1.00
C TYR A 159 12.24 -8.12 1.52
N LEU A 160 11.53 -7.46 0.61
CA LEU A 160 10.56 -6.42 0.93
C LEU A 160 9.21 -6.77 0.28
N PHE A 161 8.25 -7.16 1.09
CA PHE A 161 6.87 -7.43 0.71
C PHE A 161 6.01 -6.21 1.01
N ILE A 162 5.26 -5.72 0.02
CA ILE A 162 4.46 -4.50 0.13
C ILE A 162 3.01 -4.83 -0.25
N ASP A 163 2.10 -4.76 0.70
CA ASP A 163 0.66 -4.90 0.45
C ASP A 163 0.02 -3.56 0.08
N GLU A 164 -1.13 -3.62 -0.59
CA GLU A 164 -1.92 -2.46 -1.01
C GLU A 164 -1.08 -1.37 -1.70
N PHE A 165 -0.29 -1.76 -2.70
CA PHE A 165 0.63 -0.85 -3.39
C PHE A 165 -0.06 0.33 -4.09
N GLN A 166 -1.38 0.24 -4.33
CA GLN A 166 -2.16 1.37 -4.83
C GLN A 166 -2.23 2.53 -3.82
N ASP A 167 -2.16 2.26 -2.52
CA ASP A 167 -2.23 3.29 -1.45
C ASP A 167 -0.86 3.96 -1.17
N VAL A 168 0.18 3.59 -1.91
CA VAL A 168 1.53 4.13 -1.74
C VAL A 168 1.60 5.58 -2.21
N ASN A 169 1.96 6.48 -1.30
CA ASN A 169 2.13 7.90 -1.61
C ASN A 169 3.50 8.20 -2.25
N GLY A 170 3.73 9.47 -2.63
CA GLY A 170 4.97 9.90 -3.30
C GLY A 170 6.25 9.62 -2.48
N SER A 171 6.26 9.94 -1.19
CA SER A 171 7.41 9.72 -0.30
C SER A 171 7.73 8.24 -0.15
N GLN A 172 6.70 7.40 0.05
CA GLN A 172 6.86 5.95 0.12
C GLN A 172 7.36 5.37 -1.20
N PHE A 173 6.81 5.81 -2.33
CA PHE A 173 7.27 5.38 -3.66
C PHE A 173 8.75 5.72 -3.88
N HIS A 174 9.20 6.90 -3.44
CA HIS A 174 10.61 7.30 -3.50
C HIS A 174 11.51 6.36 -2.69
N ILE A 175 11.08 5.96 -1.49
CA ILE A 175 11.81 4.98 -0.67
C ILE A 175 11.93 3.65 -1.40
N PHE A 176 10.81 3.11 -1.89
CA PHE A 176 10.80 1.80 -2.56
C PHE A 176 11.59 1.82 -3.88
N ASP A 177 11.50 2.90 -4.67
CA ASP A 177 12.30 3.05 -5.89
C ASP A 177 13.79 3.19 -5.60
N ALA A 178 14.18 3.82 -4.49
CA ALA A 178 15.57 3.88 -4.04
C ALA A 178 16.09 2.48 -3.67
N ILE A 179 15.34 1.72 -2.87
CA ILE A 179 15.67 0.33 -2.52
C ILE A 179 15.81 -0.53 -3.78
N ARG A 180 14.87 -0.41 -4.72
CA ARG A 180 14.91 -1.10 -6.01
C ARG A 180 16.16 -0.77 -6.83
N LYS A 181 16.56 0.50 -6.87
CA LYS A 181 17.75 0.97 -7.62
C LYS A 181 19.05 0.41 -7.05
N GLU A 182 19.13 0.23 -5.74
CA GLU A 182 20.30 -0.36 -5.08
C GLU A 182 20.49 -1.84 -5.49
N GLY A 183 19.40 -2.58 -5.63
CA GLY A 183 19.39 -3.89 -6.30
C GLY A 183 19.83 -5.09 -5.45
N ASN A 184 20.16 -4.89 -4.17
CA ASN A 184 20.49 -5.99 -3.23
C ASN A 184 19.24 -6.58 -2.52
N THR A 185 18.08 -5.90 -2.64
CA THR A 185 16.80 -6.32 -2.04
C THR A 185 15.85 -6.85 -3.10
N THR A 186 15.21 -7.99 -2.83
CA THR A 186 14.14 -8.52 -3.67
C THR A 186 12.81 -7.92 -3.21
N ILE A 187 12.11 -7.22 -4.11
CA ILE A 187 10.83 -6.57 -3.78
C ILE A 187 9.68 -7.36 -4.40
N TYR A 188 8.66 -7.64 -3.60
CA TYR A 188 7.40 -8.22 -4.00
C TYR A 188 6.26 -7.29 -3.56
N ALA A 189 5.57 -6.69 -4.51
CA ALA A 189 4.46 -5.78 -4.25
C ALA A 189 3.14 -6.42 -4.70
N VAL A 190 2.06 -6.17 -3.98
CA VAL A 190 0.71 -6.57 -4.34
C VAL A 190 -0.19 -5.34 -4.34
N GLY A 191 -1.04 -5.19 -5.33
CA GLY A 191 -2.01 -4.10 -5.34
C GLY A 191 -2.97 -4.16 -6.51
N ASP A 192 -3.93 -3.26 -6.48
CA ASP A 192 -4.94 -3.10 -7.54
C ASP A 192 -5.02 -1.63 -7.95
N PRO A 193 -4.55 -1.26 -9.16
CA PRO A 193 -4.66 0.10 -9.66
C PRO A 193 -6.10 0.62 -9.69
N GLU A 194 -7.11 -0.24 -9.89
CA GLU A 194 -8.52 0.17 -9.97
C GLU A 194 -9.14 0.42 -8.58
N GLN A 195 -8.49 -0.06 -7.51
CA GLN A 195 -8.84 0.28 -6.12
C GLN A 195 -8.15 1.55 -5.61
N TYR A 196 -7.46 2.29 -6.47
CA TYR A 196 -6.91 3.59 -6.08
C TYR A 196 -8.04 4.60 -5.88
N ILE A 197 -8.31 4.94 -4.62
CA ILE A 197 -9.31 5.96 -4.27
C ILE A 197 -8.60 7.31 -4.17
N ILE A 198 -8.98 8.25 -5.05
CA ILE A 198 -8.50 9.64 -4.99
C ILE A 198 -9.00 10.27 -3.69
N ARG A 199 -8.08 10.69 -2.82
CA ARG A 199 -8.46 11.45 -1.63
C ARG A 199 -8.78 12.88 -2.03
N TYR A 200 -9.73 13.53 -1.37
CA TYR A 200 -10.08 14.94 -1.62
C TYR A 200 -8.88 15.91 -1.52
N THR A 201 -7.81 15.49 -0.85
CA THR A 201 -6.56 16.24 -0.66
C THR A 201 -5.50 15.94 -1.71
N ASP A 202 -5.69 14.96 -2.59
CA ASP A 202 -4.67 14.52 -3.53
C ASP A 202 -4.47 15.53 -4.68
N THR A 203 -3.21 15.81 -4.97
CA THR A 203 -2.79 16.67 -6.08
C THR A 203 -2.68 15.90 -7.41
N ILE A 204 -2.72 14.57 -7.35
CA ILE A 204 -2.60 13.71 -8.53
C ILE A 204 -3.94 13.67 -9.26
N LYS A 205 -4.08 14.55 -10.26
CA LYS A 205 -5.23 14.56 -11.16
C LYS A 205 -5.15 13.55 -12.30
N ASP A 206 -3.97 12.96 -12.52
CA ASP A 206 -3.71 12.03 -13.62
C ASP A 206 -3.46 10.61 -13.08
N TYR A 207 -4.44 9.74 -13.29
CA TYR A 207 -4.39 8.32 -12.92
C TYR A 207 -3.14 7.60 -13.43
N ARG A 208 -2.56 8.02 -14.56
CA ARG A 208 -1.34 7.39 -15.12
C ARG A 208 -0.09 7.67 -14.27
N LYS A 209 -0.16 8.64 -13.35
CA LYS A 209 0.96 9.08 -12.51
C LYS A 209 0.96 8.49 -11.10
N ILE A 210 -0.01 7.63 -10.76
CA ILE A 210 -0.04 6.96 -9.46
C ILE A 210 1.15 6.00 -9.29
N ALA A 211 1.51 5.71 -8.04
CA ALA A 211 2.71 4.94 -7.70
C ALA A 211 2.73 3.56 -8.35
N ILE A 212 1.61 2.83 -8.30
CA ILE A 212 1.49 1.48 -8.87
C ILE A 212 1.71 1.46 -10.39
N LYS A 213 1.15 2.42 -11.14
CA LYS A 213 1.37 2.54 -12.60
C LYS A 213 2.82 2.87 -12.95
N LYS A 214 3.47 3.73 -12.17
CA LYS A 214 4.91 4.01 -12.32
C LYS A 214 5.76 2.78 -12.01
N PHE A 215 5.36 1.99 -11.02
CA PHE A 215 6.08 0.77 -10.63
C PHE A 215 5.90 -0.36 -11.64
N GLN A 216 4.74 -0.45 -12.30
CA GLN A 216 4.48 -1.44 -13.35
C GLN A 216 5.53 -1.42 -14.46
N LYS A 217 5.99 -0.23 -14.87
CA LYS A 217 7.05 -0.06 -15.88
C LYS A 217 8.43 -0.56 -15.45
N LYS A 218 8.62 -0.87 -14.16
CA LYS A 218 9.89 -1.21 -13.52
C LYS A 218 9.92 -2.62 -12.95
N ALA A 219 8.80 -3.35 -13.02
CA ALA A 219 8.59 -4.63 -12.36
C ALA A 219 8.19 -5.74 -13.36
N ILE A 220 8.41 -6.99 -12.96
CA ILE A 220 7.78 -8.14 -13.59
C ILE A 220 6.33 -8.19 -13.12
N ILE A 221 5.39 -8.19 -14.06
CA ILE A 221 3.96 -8.16 -13.75
C ILE A 221 3.40 -9.57 -13.69
N VAL A 222 2.73 -9.89 -12.59
CA VAL A 222 1.94 -11.11 -12.45
C VAL A 222 0.49 -10.69 -12.23
N LYS A 223 -0.45 -11.24 -13.00
CA LYS A 223 -1.88 -10.94 -12.84
C LYS A 223 -2.57 -12.09 -12.11
N ASN A 224 -3.16 -11.84 -10.95
CA ASN A 224 -4.04 -12.80 -10.29
C ASN A 224 -5.47 -12.59 -10.80
N LYS A 225 -5.95 -13.53 -11.61
CA LYS A 225 -7.29 -13.54 -12.21
C LYS A 225 -8.32 -14.30 -11.38
N LYS A 226 -7.98 -14.83 -10.20
CA LYS A 226 -8.96 -15.54 -9.36
C LYS A 226 -9.77 -14.53 -8.55
N ASN A 227 -11.03 -14.85 -8.28
CA ASN A 227 -11.87 -14.19 -7.29
C ASN A 227 -12.41 -15.26 -6.34
N GLN A 228 -11.96 -15.21 -5.09
CA GLN A 228 -12.28 -16.21 -4.07
C GLN A 228 -13.45 -15.79 -3.17
N ARG A 229 -13.96 -14.56 -3.36
CA ARG A 229 -14.97 -13.94 -2.49
C ARG A 229 -16.37 -14.01 -3.09
N SER A 230 -16.50 -13.74 -4.39
CA SER A 230 -17.77 -13.46 -5.04
C SER A 230 -18.12 -14.53 -6.07
N CYS A 231 -19.42 -14.81 -6.24
CA CYS A 231 -19.95 -15.68 -7.30
C CYS A 231 -19.77 -15.08 -8.70
N ASP A 232 -20.02 -15.91 -9.72
CA ASP A 232 -19.86 -15.50 -11.12
C ASP A 232 -20.70 -14.27 -11.49
N GLN A 233 -21.92 -14.13 -10.99
CA GLN A 233 -22.78 -12.99 -11.33
C GLN A 233 -22.19 -11.67 -10.87
N ILE A 234 -21.69 -11.61 -9.63
CA ILE A 234 -21.05 -10.40 -9.09
C ILE A 234 -19.75 -10.11 -9.86
N VAL A 235 -18.96 -11.14 -10.19
CA VAL A 235 -17.72 -10.95 -10.97
C VAL A 235 -18.04 -10.45 -12.38
N ARG A 236 -19.05 -11.01 -13.05
CA ARG A 236 -19.51 -10.53 -14.38
C ARG A 236 -20.05 -9.11 -14.32
N PHE A 237 -20.80 -8.77 -13.27
CA PHE A 237 -21.33 -7.43 -13.09
C PHE A 237 -20.20 -6.41 -12.88
N THR A 238 -19.26 -6.70 -11.97
CA THR A 238 -18.13 -5.80 -11.69
C THR A 238 -17.22 -5.60 -12.91
N LYS A 239 -17.13 -6.57 -13.81
CA LYS A 239 -16.43 -6.46 -15.10
C LYS A 239 -16.98 -5.36 -16.02
N GLN A 240 -18.21 -4.91 -15.83
CA GLN A 240 -18.75 -3.75 -16.56
C GLN A 240 -18.03 -2.45 -16.20
N PHE A 241 -17.41 -2.39 -15.02
CA PHE A 241 -16.73 -1.20 -14.48
C PHE A 241 -15.21 -1.37 -14.40
N HIS A 242 -14.70 -2.61 -14.36
CA HIS A 242 -13.28 -2.94 -14.22
C HIS A 242 -12.69 -3.41 -15.55
N CYS A 243 -11.53 -2.89 -15.93
CA CYS A 243 -10.93 -3.11 -17.26
C CYS A 243 -9.53 -3.77 -17.22
N GLU A 244 -8.82 -3.74 -16.09
CA GLU A 244 -7.42 -4.19 -16.02
C GLU A 244 -7.22 -5.68 -15.77
N ILE A 245 -8.17 -6.31 -15.05
CA ILE A 245 -8.12 -7.71 -14.66
C ILE A 245 -9.46 -8.38 -14.96
N ASP A 246 -9.45 -9.31 -15.90
CA ASP A 246 -10.56 -10.24 -16.12
C ASP A 246 -10.53 -11.35 -15.04
N GLN A 247 -11.28 -11.14 -13.96
CA GLN A 247 -11.37 -12.08 -12.85
C GLN A 247 -12.33 -13.25 -13.17
N LYS A 248 -12.06 -14.41 -12.58
CA LYS A 248 -12.88 -15.62 -12.63
C LYS A 248 -13.24 -16.05 -11.22
N SER A 249 -14.53 -16.29 -10.95
CA SER A 249 -14.98 -16.75 -9.65
C SER A 249 -14.44 -18.15 -9.34
N CYS A 250 -14.10 -18.38 -8.08
CA CYS A 250 -13.87 -19.71 -7.51
C CYS A 250 -15.07 -20.21 -6.69
N LYS A 251 -16.17 -19.45 -6.63
CA LYS A 251 -17.40 -19.79 -5.90
C LYS A 251 -18.49 -20.40 -6.80
N GLY A 252 -18.33 -20.33 -8.12
CA GLY A 252 -19.32 -20.81 -9.09
C GLY A 252 -20.47 -19.83 -9.31
N THR A 253 -21.51 -20.30 -9.99
CA THR A 253 -22.73 -19.55 -10.29
C THR A 253 -23.74 -19.76 -9.17
N ASP A 254 -24.40 -18.68 -8.75
CA ASP A 254 -25.47 -18.71 -7.75
C ASP A 254 -26.83 -18.89 -8.44
N GLU A 255 -27.39 -20.09 -8.47
CA GLU A 255 -28.62 -20.38 -9.24
C GLU A 255 -29.83 -19.53 -8.82
N ASN A 256 -29.82 -18.97 -7.60
CA ASN A 256 -30.92 -18.17 -7.05
C ASN A 256 -30.70 -16.65 -7.11
N GLY A 257 -29.53 -16.20 -7.59
CA GLY A 257 -29.08 -14.81 -7.45
C GLY A 257 -28.95 -14.05 -8.78
N GLY A 258 -29.78 -13.02 -8.97
CA GLY A 258 -29.60 -11.98 -9.99
C GLY A 258 -28.85 -10.76 -9.44
N VAL A 259 -28.02 -10.12 -10.25
CA VAL A 259 -27.43 -8.81 -9.91
C VAL A 259 -28.16 -7.74 -10.71
N TYR A 260 -28.82 -6.82 -10.01
CA TYR A 260 -29.60 -5.73 -10.59
C TYR A 260 -28.91 -4.38 -10.32
N PHE A 261 -28.93 -3.48 -11.30
CA PHE A 261 -28.36 -2.15 -11.21
C PHE A 261 -29.47 -1.10 -11.30
N ILE A 262 -29.58 -0.27 -10.27
CA ILE A 262 -30.46 0.90 -10.26
C ILE A 262 -29.61 2.10 -10.66
N SER A 263 -29.91 2.70 -11.81
CA SER A 263 -29.18 3.85 -12.35
C SER A 263 -29.69 5.19 -11.84
N ASP A 264 -30.85 5.22 -11.18
CA ASP A 264 -31.44 6.43 -10.62
C ASP A 264 -30.49 7.06 -9.58
N THR A 265 -30.39 8.39 -9.61
CA THR A 265 -29.49 9.14 -8.72
C THR A 265 -30.23 9.95 -7.65
N ASP A 266 -31.53 10.19 -7.84
CA ASP A 266 -32.40 10.81 -6.85
C ASP A 266 -33.08 9.75 -5.97
N LEU A 267 -33.37 10.12 -4.72
CA LEU A 267 -33.86 9.18 -3.72
C LEU A 267 -35.22 8.56 -4.12
N ASP A 268 -36.12 9.37 -4.67
CA ASP A 268 -37.46 8.92 -5.04
C ASP A 268 -37.41 7.93 -6.22
N GLY A 269 -36.58 8.22 -7.22
CA GLY A 269 -36.28 7.31 -8.34
C GLY A 269 -35.68 5.99 -7.85
N ILE A 270 -34.68 6.04 -6.97
CA ILE A 270 -34.06 4.83 -6.39
C ILE A 270 -35.10 3.97 -5.67
N VAL A 271 -35.94 4.58 -4.82
CA VAL A 271 -36.98 3.87 -4.06
C VAL A 271 -38.02 3.25 -5.00
N LYS A 272 -38.43 3.96 -6.05
CA LYS A 272 -39.40 3.47 -7.03
C LYS A 272 -38.84 2.29 -7.81
N SER A 273 -37.62 2.39 -8.32
CA SER A 273 -36.94 1.32 -9.06
C SER A 273 -36.67 0.10 -8.20
N TYR A 274 -36.26 0.30 -6.94
CA TYR A 274 -36.11 -0.80 -5.98
C TYR A 274 -37.41 -1.54 -5.73
N ARG A 275 -38.50 -0.83 -5.40
CA ARG A 275 -39.83 -1.43 -5.18
C ARG A 275 -40.36 -2.18 -6.40
N HIS A 276 -40.12 -1.62 -7.59
CA HIS A 276 -40.50 -2.28 -8.84
C HIS A 276 -39.74 -3.61 -8.99
N LEU A 277 -38.42 -3.60 -8.83
CA LEU A 277 -37.59 -4.81 -8.92
C LEU A 277 -38.00 -5.87 -7.90
N THR A 278 -38.22 -5.51 -6.64
CA THR A 278 -38.65 -6.47 -5.61
C THR A 278 -40.01 -7.09 -5.96
N SER A 279 -40.97 -6.28 -6.42
CA SER A 279 -42.30 -6.78 -6.81
C SER A 279 -42.28 -7.75 -8.01
N VAL A 280 -41.33 -7.59 -8.93
CA VAL A 280 -41.14 -8.49 -10.08
C VAL A 280 -40.49 -9.79 -9.64
N LEU A 281 -39.56 -9.74 -8.68
CA LEU A 281 -38.87 -10.92 -8.16
C LEU A 281 -39.78 -11.77 -7.29
N GLU A 282 -40.60 -11.17 -6.43
CA GLU A 282 -41.59 -11.87 -5.60
C GLU A 282 -42.69 -12.58 -6.41
N LYS A 283 -42.94 -12.16 -7.65
CA LYS A 283 -43.91 -12.80 -8.55
C LYS A 283 -43.34 -13.95 -9.38
N ASN A 284 -42.01 -14.06 -9.48
CA ASN A 284 -41.31 -15.01 -10.36
C ASN A 284 -40.50 -16.07 -9.59
N GLY A 285 -40.52 -16.05 -8.25
CA GLY A 285 -39.94 -17.07 -7.37
C GLY A 285 -41.02 -17.89 -6.69
#